data_AF-A0A352NTB2-F1
#
_entry.id   AF-A0A352NTB2-F1
#
_cell.length_a   1.000
_cell.length_b   1.000
_cell.length_c   1.000
_cell.angle_alpha   90.00
_cell.angle_beta   90.00
_cell.angle_gamma   90.00
#
_symmetry.space_group_name_H-M   'P 1'
#
loop_
_entity.id
_entity.type
_entity.pdbx_description
1 polymer ?
#
loop_
_entity_poly.entity_id
_entity_poly.type
_entity_poly.pdbx_seq_one_letter_code
_entity_poly.pdbx_strand_id
1 'polypeptide(L)'
;MDELWDKILDIGQRILNGGNITRKEAEDLGKCSESDVFLLCSFANKIREKFNGSKVDLCSVINAKSGGCPEDCAFCSQSAHHHTNVKCYPLIDEDKIVETAIKREKAGAKHCDICTSGLGYTGNEKNFKIILNAFRRMKANTNLKLCACLGTLTMDAAQQLAD
;
A
#
# COMPACT_ATOMS: atom_id res chain seq x y z
N MET A 1 -28.83 -25.01 -10.03
CA MET A 1 -27.40 -24.70 -9.83
C MET A 1 -27.33 -23.21 -9.91
N ASP A 2 -27.04 -22.53 -8.80
CA ASP A 2 -26.94 -21.07 -8.81
C ASP A 2 -25.66 -20.72 -9.55
N GLU A 3 -25.81 -20.22 -10.77
CA GLU A 3 -24.69 -19.85 -11.62
C GLU A 3 -23.99 -18.62 -11.01
N LEU A 4 -22.67 -18.52 -11.17
CA LEU A 4 -21.88 -17.49 -10.49
C LEU A 4 -22.29 -16.06 -10.88
N TRP A 5 -22.79 -15.87 -12.10
CA TRP A 5 -23.28 -14.58 -12.56
C TRP A 5 -24.51 -14.10 -11.78
N ASP A 6 -25.43 -14.98 -11.37
CA ASP A 6 -26.56 -14.63 -10.50
C ASP A 6 -26.05 -14.08 -9.17
N LYS A 7 -25.04 -14.75 -8.58
CA LYS A 7 -24.40 -14.27 -7.35
C LYS A 7 -23.73 -12.91 -7.53
N ILE A 8 -23.08 -12.66 -8.66
CA ILE A 8 -22.46 -11.35 -8.95
C ILE A 8 -23.52 -10.24 -8.96
N LEU A 9 -24.67 -10.49 -9.60
CA LEU A 9 -25.79 -9.55 -9.64
C LEU A 9 -26.31 -9.25 -8.23
N ASP A 10 -26.62 -10.28 -7.45
CA ASP A 10 -27.19 -10.15 -6.11
C ASP A 10 -26.23 -9.45 -5.14
N ILE A 11 -24.97 -9.86 -5.13
CA ILE A 11 -23.93 -9.25 -4.29
C ILE A 11 -23.72 -7.79 -4.71
N GLY A 12 -23.56 -7.55 -6.01
CA GLY A 12 -23.31 -6.22 -6.55
C GLY A 12 -24.45 -5.25 -6.22
N GLN A 13 -25.69 -5.67 -6.42
CA GLN A 13 -26.88 -4.88 -6.11
C GLN A 13 -27.02 -4.62 -4.60
N ARG A 14 -26.73 -5.62 -3.77
CA ARG A 14 -26.73 -5.47 -2.31
C ARG A 14 -25.67 -4.47 -1.84
N ILE A 15 -24.44 -4.54 -2.35
CA ILE A 15 -23.38 -3.58 -2.00
C ILE A 15 -23.76 -2.17 -2.47
N LEU A 16 -24.29 -2.04 -3.69
CA LEU A 16 -24.80 -0.76 -4.17
C LEU A 16 -25.88 -0.20 -3.23
N ASN A 17 -26.68 -1.05 -2.58
CA ASN A 17 -27.70 -0.61 -1.61
C ASN A 17 -27.16 -0.44 -0.17
N GLY A 18 -25.83 -0.44 0.02
CA GLY A 18 -25.18 -0.22 1.33
C GLY A 18 -24.98 -1.48 2.16
N GLY A 19 -25.23 -2.67 1.58
CA GLY A 19 -24.89 -3.94 2.21
C GLY A 19 -23.40 -4.29 2.09
N ASN A 20 -23.01 -5.42 2.68
CA ASN A 20 -21.65 -5.94 2.65
C ASN A 20 -21.61 -7.33 2.03
N ILE A 21 -20.46 -7.69 1.45
CA ILE A 21 -20.16 -9.06 1.06
C ILE A 21 -19.68 -9.87 2.27
N THR A 22 -19.99 -11.16 2.30
CA THR A 22 -19.42 -12.11 3.28
C THR A 22 -18.10 -12.69 2.77
N ARG A 23 -17.28 -13.23 3.68
CA ARG A 23 -16.05 -13.94 3.29
C ARG A 23 -16.32 -15.06 2.28
N LYS A 24 -17.37 -15.85 2.51
CA LYS A 24 -17.72 -16.98 1.65
C LYS A 24 -18.08 -16.53 0.23
N GLU A 25 -18.85 -15.46 0.11
CA GLU A 25 -19.18 -14.86 -1.18
C GLU A 25 -17.94 -14.31 -1.88
N ALA A 26 -17.01 -13.67 -1.16
CA ALA A 26 -15.75 -13.20 -1.75
C ALA A 26 -14.89 -14.37 -2.28
N GLU A 27 -14.82 -15.47 -1.54
CA GLU A 27 -14.13 -16.70 -1.97
C GLU A 27 -14.80 -17.33 -3.20
N ASP A 28 -16.13 -17.30 -3.29
CA ASP A 28 -16.87 -17.78 -4.46
C ASP A 28 -16.63 -16.86 -5.68
N LEU A 29 -16.64 -15.54 -5.50
CA LEU A 29 -16.30 -14.57 -6.56
C LEU A 29 -14.85 -14.73 -7.05
N GLY A 30 -13.92 -15.14 -6.18
CA GLY A 30 -12.53 -15.43 -6.56
C GLY A 30 -12.39 -16.59 -7.55
N LYS A 31 -13.44 -17.39 -7.76
CA LYS A 31 -13.50 -18.51 -8.71
C LYS A 31 -14.18 -18.12 -10.03
N CYS A 32 -14.25 -16.81 -10.32
CA CYS A 32 -14.86 -16.27 -11.52
C CYS A 32 -14.35 -16.93 -12.80
N SER A 33 -15.28 -17.32 -13.68
CA SER A 33 -14.96 -17.79 -15.03
C SER A 33 -14.57 -16.62 -15.94
N GLU A 34 -13.92 -16.90 -17.07
CA GLU A 34 -13.55 -15.86 -18.04
C GLU A 34 -14.77 -15.11 -18.61
N SER A 35 -15.94 -15.76 -18.73
CA SER A 35 -17.16 -15.10 -19.21
C SER A 35 -17.75 -14.15 -18.18
N ASP A 36 -17.60 -14.46 -16.90
CA ASP A 36 -18.23 -13.70 -15.81
C ASP A 36 -17.34 -12.54 -15.30
N VAL A 37 -16.05 -12.54 -15.64
CA VAL A 37 -15.08 -11.53 -15.16
C VAL A 37 -15.50 -10.11 -15.55
N PHE A 38 -16.05 -9.93 -16.75
CA PHE A 38 -16.50 -8.61 -17.20
C PHE A 38 -17.72 -8.12 -16.42
N LEU A 39 -18.63 -9.03 -16.05
CA LEU A 39 -19.76 -8.70 -15.19
C LEU A 39 -19.28 -8.29 -13.79
N LEU A 40 -18.36 -9.06 -13.21
CA LEU A 40 -17.74 -8.76 -11.92
C LEU A 40 -17.05 -7.39 -11.93
N CYS A 41 -16.23 -7.11 -12.96
CA CYS A 41 -15.58 -5.81 -13.14
C CYS A 41 -16.58 -4.66 -13.32
N SER A 42 -17.69 -4.89 -14.03
CA SER A 42 -18.74 -3.89 -14.23
C SER A 42 -19.39 -3.48 -12.91
N PHE A 43 -19.74 -4.44 -12.05
CA PHE A 43 -20.25 -4.14 -10.71
C PHE A 43 -19.21 -3.47 -9.82
N ALA A 44 -17.96 -3.95 -9.83
CA ALA A 44 -16.88 -3.30 -9.09
C ALA A 44 -16.72 -1.82 -9.52
N ASN A 45 -16.82 -1.54 -10.82
CA ASN A 45 -16.77 -0.17 -11.33
C ASN A 45 -17.97 0.67 -10.87
N LYS A 46 -19.20 0.15 -10.95
CA LYS A 46 -20.42 0.85 -10.46
C LYS A 46 -20.34 1.16 -8.97
N ILE A 47 -19.84 0.21 -8.17
CA ILE A 47 -19.62 0.38 -6.73
C ILE A 47 -18.59 1.50 -6.50
N ARG A 48 -17.43 1.44 -7.18
CA ARG A 48 -16.41 2.49 -7.11
C ARG A 48 -16.99 3.85 -7.48
N GLU A 49 -17.75 3.95 -8.57
CA GLU A 49 -18.36 5.21 -9.02
C GLU A 49 -19.36 5.76 -7.99
N LYS A 50 -20.21 4.90 -7.43
CA LYS A 50 -21.18 5.30 -6.40
C LYS A 50 -20.53 5.85 -5.13
N PHE A 51 -19.48 5.17 -4.64
CA PHE A 51 -18.89 5.50 -3.33
C PHE A 51 -17.67 6.41 -3.39
N ASN A 52 -16.95 6.43 -4.53
CA ASN A 52 -15.70 7.19 -4.69
C ASN A 52 -15.69 8.12 -5.93
N GLY A 53 -16.72 8.06 -6.78
CA GLY A 53 -16.82 8.87 -7.99
C GLY A 53 -15.72 8.56 -9.01
N SER A 54 -15.39 9.56 -9.83
CA SER A 54 -14.38 9.51 -10.89
C SER A 54 -13.03 10.09 -10.47
N LYS A 55 -12.83 10.40 -9.18
CA LYS A 55 -11.57 10.96 -8.67
C LYS A 55 -10.49 9.88 -8.55
N VAL A 56 -9.24 10.29 -8.78
CA VAL A 56 -8.04 9.45 -8.61
C VAL A 56 -7.05 10.21 -7.75
N ASP A 57 -6.53 9.55 -6.72
CA ASP A 57 -5.46 10.08 -5.89
C ASP A 57 -4.11 9.55 -6.39
N LEU A 58 -3.16 10.47 -6.60
CA LEU A 58 -1.81 10.12 -7.00
C LEU A 58 -0.96 9.83 -5.75
N CYS A 59 -0.45 8.61 -5.64
CA CYS A 59 0.45 8.19 -4.58
C CYS A 59 1.90 8.15 -5.10
N SER A 60 2.82 8.71 -4.32
CA SER A 60 4.26 8.64 -4.58
C SER A 60 4.93 7.72 -3.58
N VAL A 61 5.89 6.92 -4.03
CA VAL A 61 6.71 6.04 -3.17
C VAL A 61 8.15 6.54 -3.13
N ILE A 62 8.70 6.64 -1.92
CA ILE A 62 10.12 6.87 -1.67
C ILE A 62 10.72 5.52 -1.25
N ASN A 63 11.47 4.89 -2.13
CA ASN A 63 12.28 3.72 -1.78
C ASN A 63 13.49 4.17 -0.94
N ALA A 64 13.30 4.27 0.37
CA ALA A 64 14.25 4.88 1.28
C ALA A 64 15.40 3.95 1.65
N LYS A 65 15.20 2.62 1.62
CA LYS A 65 16.25 1.62 1.85
C LYS A 65 16.00 0.44 0.91
N SER A 66 17.03 -0.01 0.21
CA SER A 66 16.89 -0.99 -0.87
C SER A 66 17.88 -2.15 -0.75
N GLY A 67 17.39 -3.36 -1.01
CA GLY A 67 18.15 -4.62 -0.97
C GLY A 67 18.58 -5.04 0.44
N GLY A 68 19.31 -6.16 0.50
CA GLY A 68 19.94 -6.65 1.73
C GLY A 68 18.96 -7.07 2.83
N CYS A 69 17.72 -7.44 2.48
CA CYS A 69 16.77 -7.95 3.45
C CYS A 69 17.22 -9.36 3.91
N PRO A 70 17.33 -9.63 5.23
CA PRO A 70 17.76 -10.94 5.73
C PRO A 70 16.70 -12.04 5.54
N GLU A 71 15.44 -11.66 5.29
CA GLU A 71 14.34 -12.60 5.05
C GLU A 71 14.49 -13.32 3.71
N ASP A 72 14.06 -14.58 3.65
CA ASP A 72 14.21 -15.50 2.52
C ASP A 72 12.93 -15.64 1.67
N CYS A 73 12.06 -14.63 1.69
CA CYS A 73 10.81 -14.65 0.94
C CYS A 73 11.04 -14.98 -0.54
N ALA A 74 10.49 -16.10 -1.02
CA ALA A 74 10.75 -16.65 -2.35
C ALA A 74 10.44 -15.70 -3.52
N PHE A 75 9.50 -14.77 -3.33
CA PHE A 75 9.07 -13.80 -4.33
C PHE A 75 9.80 -12.44 -4.25
N CYS A 76 10.62 -12.21 -3.22
CA CYS A 76 11.09 -10.87 -2.90
C CYS A 76 12.45 -10.56 -3.53
N SER A 77 12.48 -9.63 -4.48
CA SER A 77 13.73 -9.19 -5.12
C SER A 77 14.69 -8.46 -4.18
N GLN A 78 14.22 -8.02 -3.00
CA GLN A 78 15.01 -7.33 -1.98
C GLN A 78 15.72 -8.29 -1.01
N SER A 79 15.41 -9.59 -1.08
CA SER A 79 16.03 -10.63 -0.24
C SER A 79 17.52 -10.77 -0.55
N ALA A 80 18.34 -10.87 0.48
CA ALA A 80 19.77 -11.15 0.37
C ALA A 80 20.07 -12.59 -0.09
N HIS A 81 19.06 -13.47 -0.10
CA HIS A 81 19.20 -14.88 -0.52
C HIS A 81 19.06 -15.06 -2.05
N HIS A 82 18.60 -14.03 -2.77
CA HIS A 82 18.36 -14.09 -4.21
C HIS A 82 19.31 -13.16 -4.97
N HIS A 83 19.89 -13.66 -6.08
CA HIS A 83 20.76 -12.88 -6.95
C HIS A 83 19.92 -12.08 -7.94
N THR A 84 19.47 -10.90 -7.53
CA THR A 84 18.71 -9.97 -8.38
C THR A 84 19.53 -8.75 -8.78
N ASN A 85 19.08 -8.02 -9.80
CA ASN A 85 19.73 -6.79 -10.27
C ASN A 85 19.28 -5.54 -9.50
N VAL A 86 18.75 -5.69 -8.29
CA VAL A 86 18.30 -4.54 -7.50
C VAL A 86 19.50 -3.76 -6.98
N LYS A 87 19.43 -2.43 -7.10
CA LYS A 87 20.43 -1.55 -6.50
C LYS A 87 20.29 -1.59 -4.98
N CYS A 88 21.29 -2.16 -4.31
CA CYS A 88 21.39 -2.17 -2.85
C CYS A 88 21.95 -0.83 -2.34
N TYR A 89 21.28 -0.22 -1.38
CA TYR A 89 21.76 0.98 -0.69
C TYR A 89 21.14 1.09 0.71
N PRO A 90 21.87 1.67 1.68
CA PRO A 90 21.36 1.87 3.04
C PRO A 90 20.21 2.89 3.05
N LEU A 91 19.64 3.15 4.23
CA LEU A 91 18.65 4.21 4.38
C LEU A 91 19.22 5.53 3.85
N ILE A 92 18.51 6.16 2.91
CA ILE A 92 18.89 7.47 2.36
C ILE A 92 18.76 8.57 3.42
N ASP A 93 19.48 9.66 3.20
CA ASP A 93 19.46 10.80 4.12
C ASP A 93 18.06 11.39 4.28
N GLU A 94 17.77 11.83 5.50
CA GLU A 94 16.50 12.44 5.88
C GLU A 94 16.14 13.64 4.99
N ASP A 95 17.11 14.51 4.70
CA ASP A 95 16.92 15.66 3.82
C ASP A 95 16.47 15.23 2.43
N LYS A 96 17.06 14.15 1.89
CA LYS A 96 16.70 13.60 0.59
C LYS A 96 15.28 13.05 0.58
N ILE A 97 14.81 12.45 1.68
CA ILE A 97 13.42 11.99 1.83
C ILE A 97 12.47 13.19 1.75
N VAL A 98 12.73 14.23 2.56
CA VAL A 98 11.86 15.41 2.65
C VAL A 98 11.85 16.20 1.33
N GLU A 99 13.02 16.41 0.73
CA GLU A 99 13.11 17.06 -0.59
C GLU A 99 12.35 16.28 -1.67
N THR A 100 12.44 14.95 -1.64
CA THR A 100 11.69 14.10 -2.57
C THR A 100 10.20 14.28 -2.34
N ALA A 101 9.72 14.24 -1.10
CA ALA A 101 8.31 14.45 -0.79
C ALA A 101 7.79 15.79 -1.32
N ILE A 102 8.51 16.89 -1.07
CA ILE A 102 8.16 18.24 -1.56
C ILE A 102 8.11 18.25 -3.10
N LYS A 103 9.09 17.65 -3.77
CA LYS A 103 9.10 17.55 -5.24
C LYS A 103 7.90 16.76 -5.76
N ARG A 104 7.48 15.71 -5.07
CA ARG A 104 6.34 14.86 -5.45
C ARG A 104 5.00 15.55 -5.24
N GLU A 105 4.84 16.30 -4.16
CA GLU A 105 3.67 17.16 -3.95
C GLU A 105 3.54 18.20 -5.08
N LYS A 106 4.64 18.88 -5.43
CA LYS A 106 4.66 19.83 -6.56
C LYS A 106 4.31 19.17 -7.90
N ALA A 107 4.58 17.88 -8.05
CA ALA A 107 4.20 17.09 -9.21
C ALA A 107 2.74 16.56 -9.16
N GLY A 108 1.96 16.93 -8.14
CA GLY A 108 0.54 16.58 -8.01
C GLY A 108 0.24 15.39 -7.13
N ALA A 109 1.23 14.81 -6.44
CA ALA A 109 0.99 13.73 -5.49
C ALA A 109 0.08 14.21 -4.33
N LYS A 110 -0.86 13.36 -3.93
CA LYS A 110 -1.73 13.54 -2.76
C LYS A 110 -1.27 12.69 -1.58
N HIS A 111 -0.61 11.57 -1.87
CA HIS A 111 -0.04 10.67 -0.88
C HIS A 111 1.47 10.51 -1.12
N CYS A 112 2.23 10.31 -0.04
CA CYS A 112 3.62 9.94 -0.12
C CYS A 112 3.97 8.86 0.91
N ASP A 113 4.53 7.77 0.42
CA ASP A 113 4.92 6.60 1.20
C ASP A 113 6.44 6.51 1.38
N ILE A 114 6.90 6.16 2.58
CA ILE A 114 8.28 5.72 2.82
C ILE A 114 8.29 4.18 2.83
N CYS A 115 8.96 3.60 1.83
CA CYS A 115 9.22 2.16 1.73
C CYS A 115 10.65 1.82 2.17
N THR A 116 10.81 0.73 2.92
CA THR A 116 12.13 0.19 3.28
C THR A 116 12.21 -1.31 3.06
N SER A 117 13.37 -1.80 2.59
CA SER A 117 13.70 -3.23 2.64
C SER A 117 14.02 -3.70 4.07
N GLY A 118 13.63 -4.92 4.41
CA GLY A 118 13.84 -5.53 5.72
C GLY A 118 12.58 -6.20 6.26
N LEU A 119 12.74 -6.91 7.37
CA LEU A 119 11.62 -7.49 8.12
C LEU A 119 10.75 -6.42 8.77
N GLY A 120 11.38 -5.43 9.42
CA GLY A 120 10.68 -4.32 10.06
C GLY A 120 11.47 -3.66 11.19
N TYR A 121 10.76 -3.03 12.14
CA TYR A 121 11.35 -2.21 13.20
C TYR A 121 10.72 -2.48 14.56
N THR A 122 11.53 -2.39 15.61
CA THR A 122 11.15 -2.62 17.01
C THR A 122 11.01 -1.34 17.82
N GLY A 123 11.49 -0.20 17.31
CA GLY A 123 11.30 1.14 17.89
C GLY A 123 12.61 1.85 18.26
N ASN A 124 13.69 1.09 18.44
CA ASN A 124 14.97 1.62 18.95
C ASN A 124 16.02 1.85 17.86
N GLU A 125 15.81 1.31 16.67
CA GLU A 125 16.77 1.32 15.58
C GLU A 125 17.05 2.76 15.13
N LYS A 126 18.33 3.07 14.88
CA LYS A 126 18.76 4.37 14.35
C LYS A 126 17.99 4.74 13.07
N ASN A 127 17.81 3.77 12.17
CA ASN A 127 17.06 3.96 10.93
C ASN A 127 15.59 4.28 11.18
N PHE A 128 14.95 3.67 12.19
CA PHE A 128 13.57 3.97 12.53
C PHE A 128 13.42 5.40 13.04
N LYS A 129 14.33 5.86 13.91
CA LYS A 129 14.35 7.25 14.41
C LYS A 129 14.50 8.27 13.28
N ILE A 130 15.33 7.98 12.27
CA ILE A 130 15.46 8.82 11.06
C ILE A 130 14.15 8.86 10.29
N ILE A 131 13.47 7.72 10.11
CA ILE A 131 12.18 7.64 9.41
C ILE A 131 11.10 8.44 10.14
N LEU A 132 11.01 8.33 11.47
CA LEU A 132 10.08 9.13 12.28
C LEU A 132 10.35 10.62 12.12
N ASN A 133 11.62 11.03 12.15
CA ASN A 133 11.96 12.44 11.96
C ASN A 133 11.65 12.93 10.54
N ALA A 134 11.90 12.09 9.53
CA ALA A 134 11.51 12.36 8.15
C ALA A 134 10.00 12.59 8.02
N PHE A 135 9.16 11.74 8.63
CA PHE A 135 7.71 11.92 8.63
C PHE A 135 7.28 13.21 9.31
N ARG A 136 7.86 13.56 10.47
CA ARG A 136 7.58 14.84 11.16
C ARG A 136 7.91 16.03 10.26
N ARG A 137 9.05 16.00 9.58
CA ARG A 137 9.44 17.05 8.63
C ARG A 137 8.56 17.08 7.39
N MET A 138 8.19 15.93 6.82
CA MET A 138 7.25 15.87 5.69
C MET A 138 5.90 16.48 6.08
N LYS A 139 5.37 16.16 7.25
CA LYS A 139 4.12 16.72 7.79
C LYS A 139 4.21 18.24 7.99
N ALA A 140 5.36 18.75 8.40
CA ALA A 140 5.58 20.19 8.58
C ALA A 140 5.79 20.96 7.27
N ASN A 141 6.26 20.30 6.21
CA ASN A 141 6.69 20.97 4.96
C ASN A 141 5.81 20.65 3.74
N THR A 142 4.80 19.79 3.87
CA THR A 142 3.92 19.36 2.77
C THR A 142 2.48 19.18 3.27
N ASN A 143 1.53 19.15 2.35
CA ASN A 143 0.13 18.78 2.60
C ASN A 143 -0.18 17.33 2.20
N LEU A 144 0.86 16.51 2.05
CA LEU A 144 0.74 15.11 1.66
C LEU A 144 0.10 14.29 2.78
N LYS A 145 -0.79 13.37 2.40
CA LYS A 145 -1.15 12.24 3.27
C LYS A 145 0.03 11.27 3.32
N LEU A 146 0.46 10.92 4.51
CA LEU A 146 1.67 10.13 4.73
C LEU A 146 1.32 8.65 4.90
N CYS A 147 2.07 7.79 4.23
CA CYS A 147 1.95 6.34 4.31
C CYS A 147 3.30 5.71 4.65
N ALA A 148 3.28 4.49 5.18
CA ALA A 148 4.49 3.79 5.58
C ALA A 148 4.43 2.31 5.15
N CYS A 149 5.46 1.86 4.44
CA CYS A 149 5.67 0.46 4.05
C CYS A 149 7.00 -0.02 4.66
N LEU A 150 6.95 -0.30 5.96
CA LEU A 150 8.15 -0.53 6.78
C LEU A 150 8.35 -1.99 7.21
N GLY A 151 7.52 -2.92 6.72
CA GLY A 151 7.50 -4.31 7.18
C GLY A 151 6.71 -4.50 8.48
N THR A 152 7.08 -5.51 9.26
CA THR A 152 6.45 -5.90 10.53
C THR A 152 6.94 -5.00 11.66
N LEU A 153 6.04 -4.22 12.23
CA LEU A 153 6.32 -3.37 13.38
C LEU A 153 5.92 -4.07 14.69
N THR A 154 6.69 -3.85 15.75
CA THR A 154 6.20 -4.09 17.11
C THR A 154 5.08 -3.10 17.45
N MET A 155 4.26 -3.42 18.45
CA MET A 155 3.23 -2.47 18.94
C MET A 155 3.81 -1.14 19.37
N ASP A 156 5.00 -1.16 20.01
CA ASP A 156 5.71 0.06 20.41
C ASP A 156 6.16 0.89 19.20
N ALA A 157 6.78 0.26 18.19
CA ALA A 157 7.15 0.95 16.96
C ALA A 157 5.92 1.50 16.22
N ALA A 158 4.82 0.74 16.18
CA ALA A 158 3.58 1.19 15.56
C ALA A 158 2.99 2.40 16.30
N GLN A 159 3.03 2.43 17.63
CA GLN A 159 2.59 3.59 18.41
C GLN A 159 3.48 4.81 18.13
N GLN A 160 4.81 4.64 18.16
CA GLN A 160 5.75 5.72 17.85
C GLN A 160 5.58 6.28 16.44
N LEU A 161 5.14 5.47 15.47
CA LEU A 161 4.84 5.90 14.11
C LEU A 161 3.51 6.66 14.01
N ALA A 162 2.53 6.31 14.84
CA ALA A 162 1.22 6.95 14.87
C ALA A 162 1.28 8.36 15.51
N ASP A 163 2.18 8.55 16.48
CA ASP A 163 2.40 9.80 17.21
C ASP A 163 3.09 10.90 16.37
#